data_AF-A0A0B7NSR4-F1
#
_entry.id   AF-A0A0B7NSR4-F1
#
_cell.length_a   1.000
_cell.length_b   1.000
_cell.length_c   1.000
_cell.angle_alpha   90.00
_cell.angle_beta   90.00
_cell.angle_gamma   90.00
#
_symmetry.space_group_name_H-M   'P 1'
#
loop_
_entity.id
_entity.type
_entity.pdbx_description
1 polymer ?
#
loop_
_entity_poly.entity_id
_entity_poly.type
_entity_poly.pdbx_seq_one_letter_code
_entity_poly.pdbx_strand_id
1 'polypeptide(L)'
;MSRRPLSAIIKDWNTKSRIPGRKTPSQLRKAIKEAPDSMEAKLHTNPYGICINYHQRSPLIIYRIFPSKLLLRFGLAWHPETSRKWAFPTLRKTSGFGYYVNFKKDVLQELQKGAYQAIFRGVATYRSDMLEHVQNAVFQQTYTEFCNHPVHIYDILTPIKEKQWTGTVEYIAEYQCILAFDVTDTTICELDHQIRSQHHIPCYNMSQLWPQESIEKLKIQLNIPKESSLTLGVPRSMNTVQLAIDLWHCRQFITQ
;
A
#
# COMPACT_ATOMS: atom_id res chain seq x y z
N MET A 1 8.63 -31.38 9.71
CA MET A 1 8.92 -30.78 8.38
C MET A 1 9.65 -29.46 8.58
N SER A 2 10.89 -29.37 8.10
CA SER A 2 11.81 -28.24 8.35
C SER A 2 11.36 -26.96 7.64
N ARG A 3 11.08 -25.89 8.39
CA ARG A 3 10.70 -24.57 7.86
C ARG A 3 11.97 -23.81 7.49
N ARG A 4 12.27 -23.71 6.19
CA ARG A 4 13.36 -22.85 5.71
C ARG A 4 13.05 -21.39 6.10
N PRO A 5 14.02 -20.66 6.67
CA PRO A 5 13.83 -19.26 7.02
C PRO A 5 13.67 -18.42 5.74
N LEU A 6 12.76 -17.44 5.77
CA LEU A 6 12.43 -16.57 4.63
C LEU A 6 13.68 -15.90 4.03
N SER A 7 14.68 -15.60 4.87
CA SER A 7 15.98 -15.05 4.47
C SER A 7 16.77 -15.99 3.55
N ALA A 8 16.70 -17.31 3.75
CA ALA A 8 17.37 -18.29 2.89
C ALA A 8 16.67 -18.39 1.53
N ILE A 9 15.33 -18.29 1.51
CA ILE A 9 14.54 -18.28 0.28
C ILE A 9 14.86 -17.03 -0.56
N ILE A 10 14.92 -15.86 0.06
CA ILE A 10 15.27 -14.59 -0.60
C ILE A 10 16.70 -14.63 -1.16
N LYS A 11 17.64 -15.23 -0.42
CA LYS A 11 19.04 -15.35 -0.85
C LYS A 11 19.19 -16.27 -2.07
N ASP A 12 18.55 -17.44 -2.05
CA ASP A 12 18.51 -18.38 -3.19
C ASP A 12 17.95 -17.70 -4.45
N TRP A 13 16.95 -16.84 -4.29
CA TRP A 13 16.27 -16.18 -5.40
C TRP A 13 17.10 -15.05 -6.03
N ASN A 14 17.85 -14.30 -5.23
CA ASN A 14 18.81 -13.30 -5.73
C ASN A 14 19.97 -13.92 -6.52
N THR A 15 20.36 -15.17 -6.22
CA THR A 15 21.32 -15.93 -7.05
C THR A 15 20.70 -16.43 -8.36
N LYS A 16 19.39 -16.63 -8.39
CA LYS A 16 18.65 -17.09 -9.59
C LYS A 16 18.13 -15.96 -10.46
N SER A 17 18.18 -14.70 -10.02
CA SER A 17 17.51 -13.55 -10.67
C SER A 17 18.15 -13.04 -11.97
N ARG A 18 19.06 -13.80 -12.59
CA ARG A 18 19.28 -13.73 -14.05
C ARG A 18 18.25 -14.63 -14.75
N ILE A 19 16.96 -14.25 -14.77
CA ILE A 19 15.89 -15.06 -15.37
C ILE A 19 15.42 -14.49 -16.71
N PRO A 20 15.62 -15.20 -17.84
CA PRO A 20 14.79 -15.01 -19.03
C PRO A 20 13.38 -15.56 -18.75
N GLY A 21 12.33 -14.80 -19.08
CA GLY A 21 10.94 -15.28 -19.00
C GLY A 21 10.15 -14.89 -17.74
N ARG A 22 10.07 -13.59 -17.43
CA ARG A 22 9.13 -13.09 -16.41
C ARG A 22 7.69 -13.38 -16.86
N LYS A 23 6.93 -14.15 -16.06
CA LYS A 23 5.52 -14.43 -16.34
C LYS A 23 4.71 -13.13 -16.43
N THR A 24 3.83 -13.05 -17.43
CA THR A 24 2.92 -11.91 -17.59
C THR A 24 1.83 -11.91 -16.51
N PRO A 25 1.13 -10.78 -16.26
CA PRO A 25 0.02 -10.75 -15.31
C PRO A 25 -1.07 -11.79 -15.60
N SER A 26 -1.35 -12.09 -16.88
CA SER A 26 -2.34 -13.11 -17.26
C SER A 26 -1.86 -14.53 -16.93
N GLN A 27 -0.58 -14.84 -17.17
CA GLN A 27 0.02 -16.12 -16.79
C GLN A 27 0.04 -16.32 -15.27
N LEU A 28 0.31 -15.26 -14.51
CA LEU A 28 0.23 -15.27 -13.06
C LEU A 28 -1.20 -15.52 -12.56
N ARG A 29 -2.20 -14.84 -13.12
CA ARG A 29 -3.62 -15.08 -12.76
C ARG A 29 -4.02 -16.55 -12.98
N LYS A 30 -3.62 -17.13 -14.12
CA LYS A 30 -3.89 -18.53 -14.44
C LYS A 30 -3.23 -19.48 -13.43
N ALA A 31 -1.94 -19.28 -13.15
CA ALA A 31 -1.21 -20.10 -12.19
C ALA A 31 -1.79 -20.02 -10.77
N ILE A 32 -2.25 -18.84 -10.35
CA ILE A 32 -2.88 -18.64 -9.04
C ILE A 32 -4.22 -19.34 -8.95
N LYS A 33 -5.01 -19.32 -10.03
CA LYS A 33 -6.29 -20.02 -10.09
C LYS A 33 -6.10 -21.54 -10.05
N GLU A 34 -5.09 -22.05 -10.74
CA GLU A 34 -4.80 -23.49 -10.82
C GLU A 34 -4.17 -24.05 -9.53
N ALA A 35 -3.37 -23.25 -8.82
CA ALA A 35 -2.69 -23.67 -7.60
C ALA A 35 -2.65 -22.53 -6.54
N PRO A 36 -3.76 -22.26 -5.85
CA PRO A 36 -3.87 -21.14 -4.91
C PRO A 36 -2.94 -21.26 -3.70
N ASP A 37 -2.59 -22.49 -3.30
CA ASP A 37 -1.69 -22.77 -2.18
C ASP A 37 -0.20 -22.76 -2.52
N SER A 38 0.14 -22.59 -3.80
CA SER A 38 1.52 -22.55 -4.25
C SER A 38 2.27 -21.36 -3.64
N MET A 39 3.60 -21.49 -3.51
CA MET A 39 4.45 -20.39 -3.04
C MET A 39 4.31 -19.16 -3.95
N GLU A 40 4.20 -19.38 -5.27
CA GLU A 40 4.02 -18.31 -6.25
C GLU A 40 2.71 -17.54 -6.02
N ALA A 41 1.61 -18.26 -5.81
CA ALA A 41 0.33 -17.63 -5.45
C ALA A 41 0.39 -16.88 -4.13
N LYS A 42 1.02 -17.46 -3.11
CA LYS A 42 1.20 -16.83 -1.80
C LYS A 42 2.01 -15.53 -1.89
N LEU A 43 3.03 -15.46 -2.75
CA LEU A 43 3.85 -14.26 -2.96
C LEU A 43 3.11 -13.16 -3.73
N HIS A 44 2.33 -13.53 -4.75
CA HIS A 44 1.60 -12.59 -5.61
C HIS A 44 0.23 -12.16 -5.06
N THR A 45 -0.19 -12.72 -3.93
CA THR A 45 -1.41 -12.32 -3.21
C THR A 45 -1.12 -11.77 -1.82
N ASN A 46 0.16 -11.68 -1.42
CA ASN A 46 0.58 -11.11 -0.15
C ASN A 46 1.22 -9.73 -0.40
N PRO A 47 0.78 -8.67 0.32
CA PRO A 47 1.31 -7.33 0.13
C PRO A 47 2.83 -7.26 0.37
N TYR A 48 3.34 -7.94 1.39
CA TYR A 48 4.79 -8.01 1.68
C TYR A 48 5.56 -8.78 0.60
N GLY A 49 4.99 -9.88 0.09
CA GLY A 49 5.59 -10.68 -0.99
C GLY A 49 5.75 -9.87 -2.28
N ILE A 50 4.73 -9.08 -2.66
CA ILE A 50 4.80 -8.19 -3.82
C ILE A 50 5.79 -7.05 -3.59
N CYS A 51 5.81 -6.46 -2.39
CA CYS A 51 6.76 -5.39 -2.07
C CYS A 51 8.20 -5.86 -2.26
N ILE A 52 8.55 -7.07 -1.83
CA ILE A 52 9.90 -7.66 -1.99
C ILE A 52 10.22 -8.02 -3.45
N ASN A 53 9.21 -8.44 -4.24
CA ASN A 53 9.37 -8.83 -5.65
C ASN A 53 9.38 -7.65 -6.65
N TYR A 54 9.17 -6.42 -6.17
CA TYR A 54 9.24 -5.23 -7.03
C TYR A 54 10.68 -4.85 -7.36
N HIS A 55 10.88 -4.07 -8.43
CA HIS A 55 12.21 -3.74 -8.92
C HIS A 55 13.06 -3.13 -7.81
N GLN A 56 14.18 -3.77 -7.58
CA GLN A 56 15.21 -3.34 -6.65
C GLN A 56 15.91 -2.08 -7.20
N ARG A 57 15.95 -1.00 -6.42
CA ARG A 57 16.61 0.27 -6.79
C ARG A 57 17.46 0.76 -5.63
N SER A 58 18.62 1.34 -5.93
CA SER A 58 19.43 2.02 -4.92
C SER A 58 18.90 3.45 -4.72
N PRO A 59 18.40 3.84 -3.54
CA PRO A 59 18.11 5.24 -3.25
C PRO A 59 19.40 6.05 -3.15
N LEU A 60 19.31 7.36 -3.42
CA LEU A 60 20.49 8.25 -3.49
C LEU A 60 21.11 8.57 -2.12
N ILE A 61 20.45 8.18 -1.02
CA ILE A 61 20.88 8.49 0.37
C ILE A 61 21.47 7.25 1.06
N ILE A 62 21.07 6.05 0.65
CA ILE A 62 21.54 4.80 1.25
C ILE A 62 21.98 3.91 0.10
N TYR A 63 23.28 3.61 0.00
CA TYR A 63 23.86 2.67 -0.97
C TYR A 63 23.47 1.21 -0.66
N ARG A 64 22.21 0.95 -0.32
CA ARG A 64 21.61 -0.37 -0.16
C ARG A 64 20.43 -0.48 -1.09
N ILE A 65 20.39 -1.56 -1.84
CA ILE A 65 19.29 -1.89 -2.74
C ILE A 65 17.99 -2.01 -1.94
N PHE A 66 17.01 -1.17 -2.25
CA PHE A 66 15.69 -1.17 -1.62
C PHE A 66 14.61 -1.57 -2.63
N PRO A 67 13.58 -2.32 -2.22
CA PRO A 67 12.42 -2.55 -3.08
C PRO A 67 11.77 -1.21 -3.43
N SER A 68 11.50 -0.96 -4.72
CA SER A 68 11.02 0.36 -5.17
C SER A 68 9.70 0.82 -4.55
N LYS A 69 8.91 -0.11 -4.00
CA LYS A 69 7.68 0.24 -3.26
C LYS A 69 7.97 0.95 -1.92
N LEU A 70 9.17 0.79 -1.37
CA LEU A 70 9.63 1.49 -0.16
C LEU A 70 10.31 2.83 -0.47
N LEU A 71 10.32 3.24 -1.74
CA LEU A 71 11.00 4.45 -2.19
C LEU A 71 9.97 5.42 -2.74
N LEU A 72 10.13 6.69 -2.39
CA LEU A 72 9.42 7.78 -3.05
C LEU A 72 10.26 8.25 -4.23
N ARG A 73 9.66 8.27 -5.41
CA ARG A 73 10.27 8.83 -6.62
C ARG A 73 9.94 10.31 -6.70
N PHE A 74 10.93 11.13 -7.02
CA PHE A 74 10.74 12.53 -7.43
C PHE A 74 11.09 12.70 -8.90
N GLY A 75 10.11 13.16 -9.68
CA GLY A 75 10.36 13.73 -11.00
C GLY A 75 10.71 15.21 -10.88
N LEU A 76 11.43 15.75 -11.86
CA LEU A 76 11.62 17.20 -11.97
C LEU A 76 10.79 17.72 -13.13
N ALA A 77 9.98 18.74 -12.89
CA ALA A 77 9.19 19.39 -13.94
C ALA A 77 9.21 20.91 -13.77
N TRP A 78 8.92 21.63 -14.85
CA TRP A 78 8.80 23.07 -14.83
C TRP A 78 7.48 23.49 -14.17
N HIS A 79 7.55 24.35 -13.16
CA HIS A 79 6.38 24.91 -12.50
C HIS A 79 5.99 26.22 -13.19
N PRO A 80 4.81 26.32 -13.81
CA PRO A 80 4.44 27.45 -14.65
C PRO A 80 4.37 28.77 -13.87
N GLU A 81 3.77 28.75 -12.67
CA GLU A 81 3.53 29.97 -11.89
C GLU A 81 4.81 30.59 -11.32
N THR A 82 5.81 29.77 -10.98
CA THR A 82 7.05 30.24 -10.35
C THR A 82 8.20 30.31 -11.33
N SER A 83 8.00 29.86 -12.58
CA SER A 83 9.03 29.78 -13.62
C SER A 83 10.33 29.13 -13.12
N ARG A 84 10.19 28.03 -12.38
CA ARG A 84 11.31 27.26 -11.81
C ARG A 84 11.08 25.77 -11.98
N LYS A 85 12.17 24.99 -12.00
CA LYS A 85 12.07 23.53 -11.90
C LYS A 85 11.73 23.14 -10.47
N TRP A 86 10.76 22.24 -10.31
CA TRP A 86 10.29 21.73 -9.03
C TRP A 86 10.42 20.22 -8.98
N ALA A 87 10.68 19.70 -7.78
CA ALA A 87 10.60 18.28 -7.50
C ALA A 87 9.15 17.88 -7.17
N PHE A 88 8.63 16.88 -7.89
CA PHE A 88 7.26 16.38 -7.72
C PHE A 88 7.29 14.91 -7.32
N PRO A 89 6.63 14.53 -6.20
CA PRO A 89 6.55 13.14 -5.78
C PRO A 89 5.71 12.35 -6.78
N THR A 90 6.17 11.13 -7.09
CA THR A 90 5.45 10.19 -7.94
C THR A 90 5.26 8.89 -7.18
N LEU A 91 4.02 8.57 -6.86
CA LEU A 91 3.67 7.35 -6.11
C LEU A 91 3.46 6.13 -7.02
N ARG A 92 3.12 6.35 -8.30
CA ARG A 92 2.98 5.30 -9.32
C ARG A 92 4.15 5.28 -10.30
N LYS A 93 4.30 4.15 -10.99
CA LYS A 93 5.38 3.93 -11.95
C LYS A 93 5.20 4.89 -13.14
N THR A 94 6.09 5.86 -13.26
CA THR A 94 6.21 6.71 -14.45
C THR A 94 7.50 6.39 -15.19
N SER A 95 7.49 6.60 -16.50
CA SER A 95 8.67 6.50 -17.34
C SER A 95 9.63 7.68 -17.09
N GLY A 96 10.90 7.49 -17.43
CA GLY A 96 11.92 8.54 -17.38
C GLY A 96 12.72 8.63 -16.09
N PHE A 97 13.65 9.57 -16.08
CA PHE A 97 14.58 9.83 -14.99
C PHE A 97 13.86 10.35 -13.75
N GLY A 98 14.30 9.90 -12.57
CA GLY A 98 13.76 10.35 -11.30
C GLY A 98 14.73 10.08 -10.16
N TYR A 99 14.62 10.88 -9.12
CA TYR A 99 15.39 10.77 -7.89
C TYR A 99 14.62 9.88 -6.92
N TYR A 100 15.31 9.01 -6.18
CA TYR A 100 14.65 8.11 -5.23
C TYR A 100 15.15 8.39 -3.82
N VAL A 101 14.21 8.59 -2.91
CA VAL A 101 14.46 8.72 -1.47
C VAL A 101 13.66 7.66 -0.74
N ASN A 102 14.06 7.35 0.49
CA ASN A 102 13.32 6.41 1.32
C ASN A 102 11.95 7.00 1.67
N PHE A 103 10.89 6.21 1.54
CA PHE A 103 9.52 6.67 1.79
C PHE A 103 9.22 6.64 3.29
N LYS A 104 9.77 7.62 4.00
CA LYS A 104 9.61 7.83 5.46
C LYS A 104 9.39 9.30 5.75
N LYS A 105 8.58 9.58 6.79
CA LYS A 105 8.27 10.94 7.22
C LYS A 105 9.52 11.74 7.57
N ASP A 106 10.39 11.17 8.39
CA ASP A 106 11.64 11.79 8.82
C ASP A 106 12.54 12.19 7.65
N VAL A 107 12.62 11.35 6.62
CA VAL A 107 13.40 11.66 5.43
C VAL A 107 12.83 12.86 4.69
N LEU A 108 11.50 12.97 4.55
CA LEU A 108 10.88 14.14 3.93
C LEU A 108 11.02 15.40 4.77
N GLN A 109 11.02 15.28 6.10
CA GLN A 109 11.28 16.41 7.00
C GLN A 109 12.71 16.92 6.86
N GLU A 110 13.71 16.04 6.76
CA GLU A 110 15.09 16.45 6.49
C GLU A 110 15.25 17.12 5.12
N LEU A 111 14.52 16.62 4.10
CA LEU A 111 14.45 17.32 2.83
C LEU A 111 13.85 18.72 2.99
N GLN A 112 12.75 18.89 3.73
CA GLN A 112 12.14 20.21 3.99
C GLN A 112 13.11 21.19 4.67
N LYS A 113 14.00 20.70 5.54
CA LYS A 113 15.03 21.52 6.22
C LYS A 113 16.19 21.97 5.32
N GLY A 114 16.21 21.54 4.06
CA GLY A 114 17.21 22.00 3.06
C GLY A 114 18.02 20.88 2.41
N ALA A 115 17.96 19.64 2.91
CA ALA A 115 18.72 18.52 2.33
C ALA A 115 18.33 18.23 0.86
N TYR A 116 17.16 18.71 0.42
CA TYR A 116 16.71 18.64 -0.98
C TYR A 116 17.73 19.25 -1.96
N GLN A 117 18.49 20.27 -1.56
CA GLN A 117 19.48 20.91 -2.42
C GLN A 117 20.59 19.92 -2.83
N ALA A 118 21.04 19.07 -1.90
CA ALA A 118 22.03 18.05 -2.20
C ALA A 118 21.44 16.94 -3.10
N ILE A 119 20.22 16.48 -2.79
CA ILE A 119 19.56 15.40 -3.53
C ILE A 119 19.26 15.81 -4.97
N PHE A 120 18.75 17.01 -5.18
CA PHE A 120 18.42 17.55 -6.49
C PHE A 120 19.56 18.39 -7.08
N ARG A 121 20.77 18.35 -6.52
CA ARG A 121 21.95 19.07 -7.01
C ARG A 121 21.71 20.57 -7.28
N GLY A 122 20.87 21.20 -6.47
CA GLY A 122 20.45 22.60 -6.63
C GLY A 122 19.59 22.89 -7.86
N VAL A 123 19.21 21.89 -8.68
CA VAL A 123 18.48 22.12 -9.94
C VAL A 123 16.97 22.18 -9.78
N ALA A 124 16.44 21.93 -8.58
CA ALA A 124 15.01 21.92 -8.33
C ALA A 124 14.66 22.58 -6.99
N THR A 125 13.58 23.34 -7.03
CA THR A 125 12.88 23.84 -5.85
C THR A 125 12.10 22.68 -5.20
N TYR A 126 12.00 22.73 -3.89
CA TYR A 126 11.20 21.82 -3.09
C TYR A 126 10.12 22.61 -2.36
N ARG A 127 8.86 22.14 -2.44
CA ARG A 127 7.74 22.83 -1.80
C ARG A 127 7.83 22.75 -0.28
N SER A 128 7.43 23.81 0.41
CA SER A 128 7.49 23.91 1.87
C SER A 128 6.56 22.90 2.56
N ASP A 129 5.42 22.60 1.95
CA ASP A 129 4.39 21.68 2.44
C ASP A 129 4.50 20.26 1.83
N MET A 130 5.70 19.83 1.41
CA MET A 130 5.86 18.54 0.71
C MET A 130 5.38 17.35 1.54
N LEU A 131 5.57 17.40 2.86
CA LEU A 131 5.13 16.34 3.75
C LEU A 131 3.61 16.13 3.69
N GLU A 132 2.85 17.20 3.86
CA GLU A 132 1.39 17.19 3.77
C GLU A 132 0.93 16.81 2.35
N HIS A 133 1.59 17.35 1.33
CA HIS A 133 1.28 17.01 -0.06
C HIS A 133 1.46 15.52 -0.36
N VAL A 134 2.54 14.91 0.11
CA VAL A 134 2.79 13.46 -0.07
C VAL A 134 1.77 12.65 0.73
N GLN A 135 1.46 13.05 1.97
CA GLN A 135 0.43 12.41 2.78
C GLN A 135 -0.92 12.39 2.04
N ASN A 136 -1.37 13.55 1.59
CA ASN A 136 -2.62 13.70 0.86
C ASN A 136 -2.61 12.88 -0.44
N ALA A 137 -1.50 12.85 -1.17
CA ALA A 137 -1.38 12.06 -2.39
C ALA A 137 -1.49 10.54 -2.12
N VAL A 138 -0.90 10.06 -1.02
CA VAL A 138 -0.96 8.65 -0.62
C VAL A 138 -2.38 8.27 -0.20
N PHE A 139 -3.06 9.14 0.54
CA PHE A 139 -4.46 8.97 0.93
C PHE A 139 -5.38 8.91 -0.29
N GLN A 140 -5.27 9.88 -1.19
CA GLN A 140 -6.03 9.92 -2.44
C GLN A 140 -5.76 8.69 -3.31
N GLN A 141 -4.53 8.17 -3.32
CA GLN A 141 -4.21 6.94 -4.04
C GLN A 141 -4.96 5.73 -3.46
N THR A 142 -5.03 5.57 -2.14
CA THR A 142 -5.80 4.46 -1.54
C THR A 142 -7.28 4.54 -1.87
N TYR A 143 -7.87 5.75 -1.82
CA TYR A 143 -9.26 5.96 -2.19
C TYR A 143 -9.52 5.66 -3.67
N THR A 144 -8.64 6.15 -4.55
CA THR A 144 -8.74 5.88 -6.00
C THR A 144 -8.65 4.39 -6.29
N GLU A 145 -7.73 3.68 -5.64
CA GLU A 145 -7.59 2.22 -5.81
C GLU A 145 -8.81 1.47 -5.30
N PHE A 146 -9.38 1.89 -4.16
CA PHE A 146 -10.62 1.32 -3.66
C PHE A 146 -11.79 1.50 -4.64
N CYS A 147 -11.94 2.70 -5.22
CA CYS A 147 -12.99 3.02 -6.20
C CYS A 147 -12.86 2.25 -7.52
N ASN A 148 -11.68 1.74 -7.86
CA ASN A 148 -11.47 0.90 -9.04
C ASN A 148 -12.04 -0.51 -8.87
N HIS A 149 -12.37 -0.91 -7.64
CA HIS A 149 -12.93 -2.22 -7.34
C HIS A 149 -14.46 -2.14 -7.29
N PRO A 150 -15.16 -3.11 -7.89
CA PRO A 150 -16.59 -3.19 -7.67
C PRO A 150 -16.85 -3.55 -6.21
N VAL A 151 -17.84 -2.91 -5.57
CA VAL A 151 -17.99 -2.98 -4.12
C VAL A 151 -18.26 -4.41 -3.60
N HIS A 152 -18.89 -5.26 -4.42
CA HIS A 152 -19.18 -6.65 -4.09
C HIS A 152 -17.94 -7.55 -3.94
N ILE A 153 -16.72 -7.08 -4.26
CA ILE A 153 -15.51 -7.88 -3.97
C ILE A 153 -15.16 -7.87 -2.49
N TYR A 154 -15.68 -6.90 -1.73
CA TYR A 154 -15.42 -6.79 -0.30
C TYR A 154 -16.50 -7.53 0.47
N ASP A 155 -16.09 -8.14 1.58
CA ASP A 155 -17.02 -8.80 2.50
C ASP A 155 -17.48 -7.80 3.55
N ILE A 156 -18.77 -7.75 3.84
CA ILE A 156 -19.28 -6.99 4.97
C ILE A 156 -18.99 -7.80 6.24
N LEU A 157 -18.25 -7.21 7.17
CA LEU A 157 -17.90 -7.86 8.42
C LEU A 157 -18.84 -7.42 9.54
N THR A 158 -19.30 -8.39 10.34
CA THR A 158 -20.05 -8.12 11.56
C THR A 158 -19.17 -8.40 12.79
N PRO A 159 -19.23 -7.52 13.81
CA PRO A 159 -18.47 -7.73 15.03
C PRO A 159 -19.06 -8.89 15.83
N ILE A 160 -18.20 -9.79 16.33
CA ILE A 160 -18.57 -10.81 17.30
C ILE A 160 -18.20 -10.34 18.71
N LYS A 161 -16.98 -9.82 18.85
CA LYS A 161 -16.40 -9.23 20.06
C LYS A 161 -15.46 -8.10 19.66
N GLU A 162 -14.92 -7.40 20.65
CA GLU A 162 -13.84 -6.45 20.43
C GLU A 162 -12.72 -7.09 19.61
N LYS A 163 -12.37 -6.44 18.49
CA LYS A 163 -11.35 -6.88 17.52
C LYS A 163 -11.58 -8.25 16.86
N GLN A 164 -12.75 -8.87 17.05
CA GLN A 164 -13.12 -10.15 16.43
C GLN A 164 -14.32 -9.99 15.52
N TRP A 165 -14.18 -10.48 14.29
CA TRP A 165 -15.16 -10.28 13.24
C TRP A 165 -15.56 -11.59 12.56
N THR A 166 -16.76 -11.62 12.01
CA THR A 166 -17.19 -12.66 11.07
C THR A 166 -17.60 -12.04 9.75
N GLY A 167 -17.28 -12.73 8.66
CA GLY A 167 -17.66 -12.34 7.30
C GLY A 167 -18.96 -13.01 6.87
N THR A 168 -19.70 -12.35 5.98
CA THR A 168 -20.95 -12.87 5.40
C THR A 168 -20.69 -13.93 4.33
N VAL A 169 -19.49 -13.95 3.76
CA VAL A 169 -19.15 -14.82 2.63
C VAL A 169 -18.36 -16.04 3.10
N GLU A 170 -18.94 -17.24 2.94
CA GLU A 170 -18.33 -18.49 3.41
C GLU A 170 -17.07 -18.89 2.63
N TYR A 171 -17.04 -18.66 1.31
CA TYR A 171 -15.96 -19.10 0.43
C TYR A 171 -14.68 -18.24 0.48
N ILE A 172 -14.66 -17.13 1.23
CA ILE A 172 -13.44 -16.35 1.41
C ILE A 172 -12.55 -17.08 2.42
N ALA A 173 -11.43 -17.59 1.93
CA ALA A 173 -10.48 -18.34 2.74
C ALA A 173 -9.67 -17.44 3.68
N GLU A 174 -9.23 -16.26 3.21
CA GLU A 174 -8.35 -15.35 3.95
C GLU A 174 -8.58 -13.88 3.55
N TYR A 175 -8.25 -12.97 4.46
CA TYR A 175 -8.33 -11.52 4.28
C TYR A 175 -6.94 -10.89 4.34
N GLN A 176 -6.72 -9.80 3.59
CA GLN A 176 -5.47 -9.03 3.64
C GLN A 176 -5.49 -7.97 4.74
N CYS A 177 -6.66 -7.35 4.95
CA CYS A 177 -6.89 -6.29 5.91
C CYS A 177 -8.40 -6.06 6.11
N ILE A 178 -8.71 -5.22 7.10
CA ILE A 178 -10.04 -4.74 7.43
C ILE A 178 -10.07 -3.22 7.22
N LEU A 179 -11.17 -2.71 6.67
CA LEU A 179 -11.45 -1.28 6.51
C LEU A 179 -12.59 -0.94 7.47
N ALA A 180 -12.32 -0.17 8.51
CA ALA A 180 -13.30 0.27 9.48
C ALA A 180 -13.63 1.75 9.27
N PHE A 181 -14.92 2.09 9.15
CA PHE A 181 -15.36 3.42 8.74
C PHE A 181 -15.95 4.27 9.88
N ASP A 182 -16.30 3.64 11.00
CA ASP A 182 -17.00 4.27 12.12
C ASP A 182 -16.16 4.31 13.40
N VAL A 183 -14.85 4.12 13.26
CA VAL A 183 -13.92 4.16 14.38
C VAL A 183 -13.53 5.62 14.62
N THR A 184 -13.86 6.15 15.80
CA THR A 184 -13.47 7.50 16.24
C THR A 184 -12.07 7.56 16.82
N ASP A 185 -11.36 6.43 16.89
CA ASP A 185 -9.98 6.37 17.36
C ASP A 185 -9.03 7.16 16.44
N THR A 186 -8.00 7.73 17.05
CA THR A 186 -6.89 8.43 16.40
C THR A 186 -5.91 7.48 15.72
N THR A 187 -5.93 6.20 16.08
CA THR A 187 -5.02 5.20 15.49
C THR A 187 -5.43 4.88 14.05
N ILE A 188 -4.50 5.07 13.11
CA ILE A 188 -4.73 4.77 11.70
C ILE A 188 -4.86 3.27 11.45
N CYS A 189 -4.07 2.46 12.15
CA CYS A 189 -4.11 1.01 11.95
C CYS A 189 -3.75 0.22 13.21
N GLU A 190 -4.63 -0.71 13.56
CA GLU A 190 -4.43 -1.73 14.59
C GLU A 190 -4.06 -3.07 13.95
N LEU A 191 -3.26 -3.90 14.63
CA LEU A 191 -2.69 -5.14 14.07
C LEU A 191 -3.17 -6.42 14.75
N ASP A 192 -4.07 -6.34 15.71
CA ASP A 192 -4.47 -7.44 16.59
C ASP A 192 -5.88 -7.95 16.32
N HIS A 193 -6.46 -7.62 15.16
CA HIS A 193 -7.78 -8.12 14.78
C HIS A 193 -7.74 -9.57 14.29
N GLN A 194 -8.89 -10.22 14.45
CA GLN A 194 -9.11 -11.61 14.08
C GLN A 194 -10.38 -11.75 13.24
N ILE A 195 -10.29 -12.56 12.18
CA ILE A 195 -11.45 -13.07 11.43
C ILE A 195 -11.36 -14.58 11.42
N ARG A 196 -12.37 -15.27 11.97
CA ARG A 196 -12.39 -16.74 12.10
C ARG A 196 -11.07 -17.25 12.74
N SER A 197 -10.30 -18.08 12.04
CA SER A 197 -9.01 -18.63 12.49
C SER A 197 -7.80 -17.76 12.11
N GLN A 198 -7.99 -16.66 11.37
CA GLN A 198 -6.92 -15.78 10.94
C GLN A 198 -6.68 -14.68 11.98
N HIS A 199 -5.46 -14.62 12.52
CA HIS A 199 -5.03 -13.64 13.52
C HIS A 199 -4.14 -12.54 12.91
N HIS A 200 -3.98 -11.46 13.66
CA HIS A 200 -3.13 -10.32 13.34
C HIS A 200 -3.45 -9.62 12.02
N ILE A 201 -4.76 -9.49 11.72
CA ILE A 201 -5.22 -8.84 10.51
C ILE A 201 -5.14 -7.32 10.73
N PRO A 202 -4.46 -6.57 9.85
CA PRO A 202 -4.44 -5.11 9.95
C PRO A 202 -5.85 -4.54 9.75
N CYS A 203 -6.31 -3.73 10.68
CA CYS A 203 -7.54 -2.94 10.56
C CYS A 203 -7.17 -1.48 10.38
N TYR A 204 -7.65 -0.87 9.30
CA TYR A 204 -7.40 0.53 8.97
C TYR A 204 -8.61 1.38 9.30
N ASN A 205 -8.40 2.45 10.06
CA ASN A 205 -9.42 3.46 10.30
C ASN A 205 -9.52 4.39 9.08
N MET A 206 -10.57 4.21 8.29
CA MET A 206 -10.75 4.93 7.04
C MET A 206 -11.16 6.38 7.24
N SER A 207 -11.73 6.74 8.40
CA SER A 207 -12.06 8.13 8.73
C SER A 207 -10.81 9.02 8.84
N GLN A 208 -9.65 8.44 9.14
CA GLN A 208 -8.36 9.14 9.20
C GLN A 208 -7.71 9.30 7.83
N LEU A 209 -8.12 8.52 6.83
CA LEU A 209 -7.50 8.48 5.51
C LEU A 209 -8.37 9.17 4.45
N TRP A 210 -9.69 9.03 4.54
CA TRP A 210 -10.62 9.44 3.50
C TRP A 210 -11.57 10.53 4.00
N PRO A 211 -11.96 11.49 3.13
CA PRO A 211 -12.94 12.51 3.51
C PRO A 211 -14.28 11.89 3.92
N GLN A 212 -14.94 12.45 4.93
CA GLN A 212 -16.24 11.96 5.41
C GLN A 212 -17.28 11.86 4.29
N GLU A 213 -17.31 12.84 3.38
CA GLU A 213 -18.21 12.82 2.21
C GLU A 213 -18.04 11.57 1.34
N SER A 214 -16.83 11.03 1.26
CA SER A 214 -16.54 9.81 0.49
C SER A 214 -17.08 8.57 1.20
N ILE A 215 -16.98 8.55 2.54
CA ILE A 215 -17.51 7.48 3.39
C ILE A 215 -19.04 7.45 3.33
N GLU A 216 -19.69 8.62 3.43
CA GLU A 216 -21.16 8.74 3.31
C GLU A 216 -21.66 8.24 1.95
N LYS A 217 -20.98 8.61 0.85
CA LYS A 217 -21.31 8.13 -0.50
C LYS A 217 -21.22 6.60 -0.58
N LEU A 218 -20.21 5.99 0.03
CA LEU A 218 -20.06 4.55 0.07
C LEU A 218 -21.18 3.87 0.87
N LYS A 219 -21.54 4.39 2.05
CA LYS A 219 -22.66 3.86 2.85
C LYS A 219 -23.98 3.88 2.06
N ILE A 220 -24.25 4.97 1.34
CA ILE A 220 -25.42 5.09 0.46
C ILE A 220 -25.39 4.03 -0.65
N GLN A 221 -24.26 3.85 -1.33
CA GLN A 221 -24.12 2.85 -2.39
C GLN A 221 -24.34 1.41 -1.90
N LEU A 222 -23.98 1.14 -0.64
CA LEU A 222 -24.16 -0.15 0.00
C LEU A 222 -25.53 -0.35 0.67
N ASN A 223 -26.43 0.64 0.57
CA ASN A 223 -27.71 0.67 1.29
C ASN A 223 -27.56 0.47 2.81
N ILE A 224 -26.46 0.99 3.39
CA ILE A 224 -26.21 0.92 4.83
C ILE A 224 -26.83 2.16 5.49
N PRO A 225 -27.62 2.01 6.58
CA PRO A 225 -28.15 3.15 7.31
C PRO A 225 -27.02 4.07 7.81
N LYS A 226 -27.23 5.39 7.80
CA LYS A 226 -26.20 6.37 8.19
C LYS A 226 -25.59 6.10 9.56
N GLU A 227 -26.40 5.69 10.52
CA GLU A 227 -26.01 5.41 11.91
C GLU A 227 -25.40 4.01 12.12
N SER A 228 -25.42 3.15 11.10
CA SER A 228 -24.85 1.81 11.20
C SER A 228 -23.34 1.84 10.96
N SER A 229 -22.63 1.04 11.76
CA SER A 229 -21.21 0.80 11.58
C SER A 229 -20.95 -0.01 10.30
N LEU A 230 -20.08 0.46 9.43
CA LEU A 230 -19.58 -0.24 8.25
C LEU A 230 -18.16 -0.72 8.52
N THR A 231 -17.96 -2.02 8.35
CA THR A 231 -16.63 -2.64 8.36
C THR A 231 -16.54 -3.60 7.17
N LEU A 232 -15.47 -3.47 6.38
CA LEU A 232 -15.25 -4.28 5.19
C LEU A 232 -14.00 -5.14 5.34
N GLY A 233 -14.12 -6.42 5.01
CA GLY A 233 -13.01 -7.35 4.87
C GLY A 233 -12.49 -7.32 3.44
N VAL A 234 -11.19 -7.08 3.28
CA VAL A 234 -10.53 -7.09 1.97
C VAL A 234 -10.00 -8.51 1.71
N PRO A 235 -10.56 -9.28 0.75
CA PRO A 235 -10.15 -10.66 0.57
C PRO A 235 -8.73 -10.77 0.04
N ARG A 236 -8.06 -11.89 0.31
CA ARG A 236 -6.74 -12.18 -0.25
C ARG A 236 -6.84 -12.55 -1.73
N SER A 237 -6.40 -11.64 -2.60
CA SER A 237 -6.55 -11.77 -4.05
C SER A 237 -5.58 -10.84 -4.80
N MET A 238 -5.24 -11.20 -6.04
CA MET A 238 -4.49 -10.33 -6.95
C MET A 238 -5.22 -9.02 -7.29
N ASN A 239 -6.54 -9.00 -7.21
CA ASN A 239 -7.32 -7.80 -7.50
C ASN A 239 -7.23 -6.79 -6.34
N THR A 240 -7.17 -7.27 -5.10
CA THR A 240 -7.19 -6.41 -3.89
C THR A 240 -5.81 -6.13 -3.31
N VAL A 241 -4.77 -6.84 -3.76
CA VAL A 241 -3.42 -6.73 -3.18
C VAL A 241 -2.81 -5.34 -3.36
N GLN A 242 -3.15 -4.62 -4.43
CA GLN A 242 -2.63 -3.27 -4.64
C GLN A 242 -3.20 -2.28 -3.62
N LEU A 243 -4.49 -2.36 -3.31
CA LEU A 243 -5.11 -1.59 -2.22
C LEU A 243 -4.45 -1.90 -0.87
N ALA A 244 -4.25 -3.18 -0.54
CA ALA A 244 -3.60 -3.58 0.71
C ALA A 244 -2.18 -3.03 0.84
N ILE A 245 -1.44 -2.94 -0.27
CA ILE A 245 -0.09 -2.35 -0.30
C ILE A 245 -0.16 -0.83 -0.10
N ASP A 246 -1.11 -0.15 -0.74
CA ASP A 246 -1.24 1.30 -0.62
C ASP A 246 -1.67 1.70 0.81
N LEU A 247 -2.54 0.93 1.46
CA LEU A 247 -2.90 1.11 2.88
C LEU A 247 -1.70 0.86 3.81
N TRP A 248 -0.91 -0.18 3.52
CA TRP A 248 0.32 -0.44 4.26
C TRP A 248 1.31 0.72 4.14
N HIS A 249 1.43 1.33 2.95
CA HIS A 249 2.21 2.55 2.73
C HIS A 249 1.71 3.73 3.56
N CYS A 250 0.39 3.98 3.64
CA CYS A 250 -0.17 4.99 4.54
C CYS A 250 0.32 4.80 5.98
N ARG A 251 0.21 3.56 6.48
CA ARG A 251 0.65 3.23 7.83
C ARG A 251 2.14 3.49 8.01
N GLN A 252 3.00 2.98 7.11
CA GLN A 252 4.44 3.19 7.20
C GLN A 252 4.81 4.66 7.20
N PHE A 253 4.12 5.48 6.40
CA PHE A 253 4.39 6.90 6.30
C PHE A 253 4.01 7.69 7.57
N ILE A 254 3.04 7.21 8.34
CA ILE A 254 2.50 7.97 9.49
C ILE A 254 3.04 7.48 10.82
N THR A 255 3.27 6.17 10.93
CA THR A 255 3.75 5.54 12.18
C THR A 255 5.27 5.50 12.31
N GLN A 256 6.02 5.82 11.25
CA GLN A 256 7.49 5.90 11.24
C GLN A 256 7.97 7.19 10.61
#